data_AF-A0A520H2V4-F1
#
_entry.id   AF-A0A520H2V4-F1
#
_cell.length_a   1.000
_cell.length_b   1.000
_cell.length_c   1.000
_cell.angle_alpha   90.00
_cell.angle_beta   90.00
_cell.angle_gamma   90.00
#
_symmetry.space_group_name_H-M   'P 1'
#
loop_
_entity.id
_entity.type
_entity.pdbx_description
1 polymer ?
#
loop_
_entity_poly.entity_id
_entity_poly.type
_entity_poly.pdbx_seq_one_letter_code
_entity_poly.pdbx_strand_id
1 'polypeptide(L)'
;KFTTQKEDPIPVFKIDDSIRQVQSEKLQALKSNRSHAKCDQCLQELNDRASSNENIMPSVLEAVENKCTLGEIADTLREVYGEYK
;
A
#
# COMPACT_ATOMS: atom_id res chain seq x y z
N LYS A 1 14.73 45.11 -22.19
CA LYS A 1 13.86 44.18 -21.42
C LYS A 1 13.06 43.37 -22.45
N PHE A 2 13.34 42.08 -22.57
CA PHE A 2 12.66 41.20 -23.54
C PHE A 2 11.56 40.46 -22.78
N THR A 3 10.31 40.90 -22.95
CA THR A 3 9.15 40.24 -22.36
C THR A 3 8.24 39.80 -23.51
N THR A 4 8.07 38.50 -23.68
CA THR A 4 7.13 37.90 -24.64
C THR A 4 5.70 38.15 -24.14
N GLN A 5 4.84 38.76 -24.97
CA GLN A 5 3.49 39.18 -24.59
C GLN A 5 2.45 38.05 -24.54
N LYS A 6 2.82 36.82 -24.92
CA LYS A 6 1.96 35.64 -24.89
C LYS A 6 2.70 34.51 -24.21
N GLU A 7 2.27 34.18 -23.00
CA GLU A 7 2.57 32.90 -22.37
C GLU A 7 1.66 31.86 -23.03
N ASP A 8 2.23 30.95 -23.83
CA ASP A 8 1.50 29.76 -24.25
C ASP A 8 1.27 28.91 -22.99
N PRO A 9 0.01 28.59 -22.64
CA PRO A 9 -0.27 27.82 -21.43
C PRO A 9 0.34 26.43 -21.57
N ILE A 10 1.35 26.14 -20.76
CA ILE A 10 1.96 24.82 -20.66
C ILE A 10 0.89 23.87 -20.08
N PRO A 11 0.49 22.81 -20.79
CA PRO A 11 -0.49 21.87 -20.26
C PRO A 11 0.10 21.17 -19.03
N VAL A 12 -0.49 21.45 -17.87
CA VAL A 12 -0.12 20.83 -16.60
C VAL A 12 -0.77 19.46 -16.52
N PHE A 13 0.01 18.44 -16.17
CA PHE A 13 -0.53 17.11 -15.89
C PHE A 13 -1.49 17.19 -14.70
N LYS A 14 -2.76 16.87 -14.94
CA LYS A 14 -3.79 16.76 -13.91
C LYS A 14 -4.04 15.28 -13.62
N ILE A 15 -4.01 14.93 -12.34
CA ILE A 15 -4.36 13.60 -11.89
C ILE A 15 -5.88 13.47 -12.00
N ASP A 16 -6.34 12.40 -12.64
CA ASP A 16 -7.75 12.07 -12.74
C ASP A 16 -8.24 11.40 -11.45
N ASP A 17 -9.25 11.98 -10.81
CA ASP A 17 -9.87 11.45 -9.60
C ASP A 17 -10.54 10.09 -9.82
N SER A 18 -10.87 9.73 -11.07
CA SER A 18 -11.43 8.42 -11.44
C SER A 18 -10.52 7.24 -11.05
N ILE A 19 -9.20 7.48 -10.95
CA ILE A 19 -8.20 6.47 -10.55
C ILE A 19 -8.53 5.92 -9.16
N ARG A 20 -9.03 6.75 -8.24
CA ARG A 20 -9.41 6.33 -6.89
C ARG A 20 -10.49 5.26 -6.92
N GLN A 21 -11.50 5.44 -7.76
CA GLN A 21 -12.62 4.51 -7.87
C GLN A 21 -12.14 3.16 -8.43
N VAL A 22 -11.34 3.19 -9.50
CA VAL A 22 -10.76 1.98 -10.11
C VAL A 22 -9.89 1.20 -9.12
N GLN A 23 -9.06 1.88 -8.31
CA GLN A 23 -8.22 1.20 -7.31
C GLN A 23 -9.06 0.60 -6.17
N SER A 24 -10.13 1.29 -5.76
CA SER A 24 -11.04 0.80 -4.71
C SER A 24 -11.77 -0.47 -5.16
N GLU A 25 -12.28 -0.49 -6.40
CA GLU A 25 -12.94 -1.66 -6.98
C GLU A 25 -11.96 -2.84 -7.13
N LYS A 26 -10.71 -2.59 -7.56
CA LYS A 26 -9.66 -3.63 -7.62
C LYS A 26 -9.34 -4.21 -6.25
N LEU A 27 -9.23 -3.37 -5.22
CA LEU A 27 -9.00 -3.82 -3.85
C LEU A 27 -10.16 -4.67 -3.33
N GLN A 28 -11.40 -4.27 -3.61
CA GLN A 28 -12.57 -5.05 -3.21
C GLN A 28 -12.57 -6.42 -3.90
N ALA A 29 -12.32 -6.47 -5.21
CA ALA A 29 -12.22 -7.73 -5.95
C ALA A 29 -11.07 -8.62 -5.45
N LEU A 30 -9.93 -8.03 -5.08
CA LEU A 30 -8.79 -8.75 -4.50
C LEU A 30 -9.16 -9.36 -3.15
N LYS A 31 -9.79 -8.58 -2.27
CA LYS A 31 -10.21 -9.01 -0.94
C LYS A 31 -11.27 -10.11 -0.98
N SER A 32 -12.19 -10.07 -1.94
CA SER A 32 -13.22 -11.11 -2.09
C SER A 32 -12.68 -12.44 -2.64
N ASN A 33 -11.57 -12.43 -3.39
CA ASN A 33 -11.02 -13.61 -4.07
C ASN A 33 -9.82 -14.25 -3.34
N ARG A 34 -9.43 -13.75 -2.18
CA ARG A 34 -8.29 -14.26 -1.40
C ARG A 34 -8.75 -15.18 -0.27
N SER A 35 -7.82 -15.97 0.26
CA SER A 35 -8.06 -16.75 1.47
C SER A 35 -7.83 -15.86 2.68
N HIS A 36 -8.92 -15.44 3.34
CA HIS A 36 -8.85 -14.62 4.55
C HIS A 36 -8.02 -15.26 5.66
N ALA A 37 -8.26 -16.55 5.94
CA ALA A 37 -7.51 -17.28 6.97
C ALA A 37 -5.99 -17.30 6.72
N LYS A 38 -5.56 -17.47 5.46
CA LYS A 38 -4.12 -17.41 5.13
C LYS A 38 -3.55 -16.00 5.27
N CYS A 39 -4.31 -14.97 4.88
CA CYS A 39 -3.89 -13.59 5.06
C CYS A 39 -3.69 -13.27 6.54
N ASP A 40 -4.67 -13.64 7.37
CA ASP A 40 -4.62 -13.41 8.81
C ASP A 40 -3.42 -14.13 9.46
N GLN A 41 -3.15 -15.37 9.03
CA GLN A 41 -1.98 -16.12 9.49
C GLN A 41 -0.66 -15.43 9.10
N CYS A 42 -0.50 -15.00 7.84
CA CYS A 42 0.72 -14.31 7.40
C CYS A 42 0.91 -12.97 8.12
N LEU A 43 -0.16 -12.23 8.41
CA LEU A 43 -0.08 -10.98 9.16
C LEU A 43 0.27 -11.21 10.63
N GLN A 44 -0.25 -12.26 11.26
CA GLN A 44 0.17 -12.64 12.62
C GLN A 44 1.65 -13.00 12.67
N GLU A 45 2.13 -13.83 11.74
CA GLU A 45 3.54 -14.19 11.68
C GLU A 45 4.45 -12.98 11.41
N LEU A 46 4.00 -12.03 10.58
CA LEU A 46 4.70 -10.76 10.39
C LEU A 46 4.77 -9.95 11.69
N ASN A 47 3.68 -9.90 12.46
CA ASN A 47 3.64 -9.21 13.75
C ASN A 47 4.61 -9.85 14.75
N ASP A 48 4.59 -11.18 14.85
CA ASP A 48 5.46 -11.95 15.75
C ASP A 48 6.94 -11.69 15.43
N ARG A 49 7.32 -11.76 14.14
CA ARG A 49 8.71 -11.50 13.72
C ARG A 49 9.13 -10.05 13.89
N ALA A 50 8.21 -9.11 13.67
CA ALA A 50 8.46 -7.70 13.91
C ALA A 50 8.70 -7.43 15.41
N SER A 51 7.93 -8.10 16.27
CA SER A 51 8.01 -7.99 17.74
C SER A 51 9.24 -8.70 18.32
N SER A 52 9.67 -9.81 17.73
CA SER A 52 10.89 -10.55 18.13
C SER A 52 12.18 -9.91 17.60
N ASN A 53 12.07 -8.83 16.82
CA ASN A 53 13.19 -8.14 16.18
C ASN A 53 14.01 -9.04 15.23
N GLU A 54 13.32 -9.99 14.61
CA GLU A 54 13.86 -10.91 13.60
C GLU A 54 13.73 -10.31 12.18
N ASN A 55 14.27 -11.01 11.19
CA ASN A 55 14.13 -10.58 9.80
C ASN A 55 12.68 -10.73 9.33
N ILE A 56 12.02 -9.59 9.09
CA ILE A 56 10.63 -9.51 8.62
C ILE A 56 10.47 -9.79 7.13
N MET A 57 11.53 -9.70 6.32
CA MET A 57 11.44 -9.82 4.86
C MET A 57 10.78 -11.11 4.36
N PRO A 58 11.05 -12.30 4.92
CA PRO A 58 10.40 -13.51 4.44
C PRO A 58 8.89 -13.51 4.73
N SER A 59 8.44 -13.01 5.89
CA SER A 59 7.00 -12.89 6.22
C SER A 59 6.30 -11.86 5.35
N VAL A 60 6.97 -10.76 4.99
CA VAL A 60 6.42 -9.78 4.02
C VAL A 60 6.23 -10.44 2.65
N LEU A 61 7.18 -11.25 2.21
CA LEU A 61 7.08 -11.95 0.92
C LEU A 61 5.88 -12.91 0.91
N GLU A 62 5.74 -13.72 1.97
CA GLU A 62 4.60 -14.63 2.14
C GLU A 62 3.26 -13.88 2.21
N ALA A 63 3.20 -12.73 2.88
CA ALA A 63 2.01 -11.90 2.92
C ALA A 63 1.63 -11.40 1.51
N VAL A 64 2.61 -10.95 0.71
CA VAL A 64 2.37 -10.51 -0.67
C VAL A 64 1.90 -11.66 -1.56
N GLU A 65 2.52 -12.84 -1.44
CA GLU A 65 2.11 -14.04 -2.18
C GLU A 65 0.68 -14.47 -1.84
N ASN A 66 0.26 -14.29 -0.58
CA ASN A 66 -1.11 -14.58 -0.13
C ASN A 66 -2.11 -13.43 -0.38
N LYS A 67 -1.73 -12.40 -1.14
CA LYS A 67 -2.57 -11.24 -1.51
C LYS A 67 -2.98 -10.37 -0.31
N CYS A 68 -2.11 -10.27 0.69
CA CYS A 68 -2.20 -9.17 1.65
C CYS A 68 -1.88 -7.85 0.94
N THR A 69 -2.60 -6.80 1.32
CA THR A 69 -2.43 -5.47 0.74
C THR A 69 -1.28 -4.74 1.42
N LEU A 70 -0.71 -3.75 0.73
CA LEU A 70 0.30 -2.86 1.33
C LEU A 70 -0.21 -2.19 2.60
N GLY A 71 -1.48 -1.78 2.63
CA GLY A 71 -2.11 -1.18 3.79
C GLY A 71 -2.06 -2.11 5.00
N GLU A 72 -2.51 -3.36 4.83
CA GLU A 72 -2.55 -4.36 5.91
C GLU A 72 -1.15 -4.68 6.45
N ILE A 73 -0.17 -4.88 5.57
CA ILE A 73 1.23 -5.13 5.98
C ILE A 73 1.76 -3.92 6.77
N ALA A 74 1.53 -2.70 6.27
CA ALA A 74 1.98 -1.47 6.93
C ALA A 74 1.24 -1.20 8.25
N ASP A 75 -0.05 -1.55 8.34
CA ASP A 75 -0.86 -1.44 9.55
C ASP A 75 -0.28 -2.36 10.65
N THR A 76 0.00 -3.63 10.31
CA THR A 76 0.65 -4.58 11.23
C THR A 76 2.01 -4.07 11.73
N LEU A 77 2.82 -3.50 10.84
CA LEU A 77 4.12 -2.93 11.25
C LEU A 77 3.96 -1.67 12.11
N ARG A 78 2.91 -0.87 11.87
CA ARG A 78 2.58 0.31 12.69
C ARG A 78 2.09 -0.08 14.08
N GLU A 79 1.45 -1.23 14.26
CA GLU A 79 1.08 -1.73 15.59
C GLU A 79 2.32 -2.04 16.46
N VAL A 80 3.39 -2.54 15.84
CA VAL A 80 4.63 -2.91 16.55
C VAL A 80 5.57 -1.72 16.73
N TYR A 81 5.83 -0.97 15.66
CA TYR A 81 6.83 0.10 15.65
C TYR A 81 6.26 1.50 15.88
N GLY A 82 4.95 1.67 15.80
CA GLY A 82 4.30 2.96 15.80
C GLY A 82 4.53 3.75 14.52
N GLU A 83 4.20 5.04 14.57
CA GLU A 83 4.41 6.00 13.48
C GLU A 83 5.44 7.04 13.89
N TYR A 84 6.40 7.32 13.00
CA TYR A 84 7.35 8.41 13.21
C TYR A 84 6.63 9.76 13.17
N LYS A 85 6.96 10.64 14.11
CA LYS A 85 6.40 12.00 14.25
C LYS A 85 7.48 13.06 14.06
#